data_AF-A0A6A3GC87-F1
#
_entry.id   AF-A0A6A3GC87-F1
#
_cell.length_a   1.000
_cell.length_b   1.000
_cell.length_c   1.000
_cell.angle_alpha   90.00
_cell.angle_beta   90.00
_cell.angle_gamma   90.00
#
_symmetry.space_group_name_H-M   'P 1'
#
loop_
_entity.id
_entity.type
_entity.pdbx_description
1 polymer ?
#
loop_
_entity_poly.entity_id
_entity_poly.type
_entity_poly.pdbx_seq_one_letter_code
_entity_poly.pdbx_strand_id
1 'polypeptide(L)'
;AEQELRVERAELREVRALRAEEKRDIQAAIESLQRKRVRRSAALAEQRKQQQQEETENVEAAAARQRVLAELRDEKEALQRDIIAAEELEEKLEENVRDLPALKDELQRAKAERAQVRTQLDSLRLELARRKRKMRHMVDVQLPTARDTNPPTLREEAVLLHLLYGHEGEMGVNELKQEASAVLQEHAKPNGNGVVIRALYSLVANGLVQIDRSYGNGLVTSLLV
;
A
#
# COMPACT_ATOMS: atom_id res chain seq x y z
N ALA A 1 94.44 -8.14 -100.53
CA ALA A 1 94.08 -9.50 -100.06
C ALA A 1 94.36 -9.70 -98.55
N GLU A 2 95.61 -9.87 -98.08
CA GLU A 2 95.85 -10.14 -96.63
C GLU A 2 95.61 -8.94 -95.70
N GLN A 3 95.83 -7.71 -96.17
CA GLN A 3 95.57 -6.50 -95.37
C GLN A 3 94.08 -6.21 -95.22
N GLU A 4 93.26 -6.44 -96.25
CA GLU A 4 91.81 -6.21 -96.21
C GLU A 4 91.10 -7.18 -95.24
N LEU A 5 91.48 -8.46 -95.24
CA LEU A 5 90.95 -9.48 -94.31
C LEU A 5 91.29 -9.21 -92.83
N ARG A 6 92.36 -8.45 -92.55
CA ARG A 6 92.73 -8.05 -91.19
C ARG A 6 91.91 -6.88 -90.69
N VAL A 7 91.59 -5.93 -91.56
CA VAL A 7 90.72 -4.78 -91.27
C VAL A 7 89.28 -5.27 -91.01
N GLU A 8 88.75 -6.13 -91.87
CA GLU A 8 87.40 -6.68 -91.73
C GLU A 8 87.22 -7.51 -90.44
N ARG A 9 88.26 -8.25 -90.01
CA ARG A 9 88.26 -8.97 -88.72
C ARG A 9 88.37 -8.04 -87.51
N ALA A 10 89.01 -6.88 -87.64
CA ALA A 10 89.07 -5.89 -86.57
C ALA A 10 87.71 -5.20 -86.42
N GLU A 11 87.08 -4.79 -87.52
CA GLU A 11 85.73 -4.21 -87.55
C GLU A 11 84.68 -5.17 -86.97
N LEU A 12 84.71 -6.46 -87.34
CA LEU A 12 83.80 -7.46 -86.77
C LEU A 12 84.00 -7.70 -85.26
N ARG A 13 85.21 -7.48 -84.74
CA ARG A 13 85.49 -7.56 -83.29
C ARG A 13 84.98 -6.33 -82.56
N GLU A 14 85.13 -5.14 -83.14
CA GLU A 14 84.55 -3.91 -82.61
C GLU A 14 83.02 -3.96 -82.59
N VAL A 15 82.39 -4.41 -83.69
CA VAL A 15 80.93 -4.60 -83.75
C VAL A 15 80.45 -5.61 -82.70
N ARG A 16 81.20 -6.70 -82.47
CA ARG A 16 80.87 -7.66 -81.40
C ARG A 16 81.05 -7.09 -80.00
N ALA A 17 82.06 -6.25 -79.78
CA ALA A 17 82.27 -5.57 -78.50
C ALA A 17 81.13 -4.57 -78.22
N LEU A 18 80.77 -3.75 -79.21
CA LEU A 18 79.63 -2.81 -79.13
C LEU A 18 78.32 -3.55 -78.84
N ARG A 19 78.04 -4.66 -79.53
CA ARG A 19 76.84 -5.48 -79.23
C ARG A 19 76.86 -6.11 -77.84
N ALA A 20 78.03 -6.44 -77.30
CA ALA A 20 78.16 -6.96 -75.95
C ALA A 20 77.92 -5.86 -74.89
N GLU A 21 78.34 -4.63 -75.17
CA GLU A 21 78.04 -3.44 -74.35
C GLU A 21 76.54 -3.10 -74.40
N GLU A 22 75.95 -3.01 -75.58
CA GLU A 22 74.50 -2.80 -75.75
C GLU A 22 73.67 -3.86 -75.00
N LYS A 23 74.10 -5.13 -75.06
CA LYS A 23 73.43 -6.21 -74.32
C LYS A 23 73.53 -6.00 -72.81
N ARG A 24 74.69 -5.57 -72.29
CA ARG A 24 74.86 -5.26 -70.85
C ARG A 24 74.00 -4.07 -70.43
N ASP A 25 73.91 -3.04 -71.26
CA ASP A 25 73.08 -1.85 -70.99
C ASP A 25 71.59 -2.19 -70.96
N ILE A 26 71.14 -3.02 -71.91
CA ILE A 26 69.76 -3.53 -71.92
C ILE A 26 69.48 -4.39 -70.67
N GLN A 27 70.42 -5.25 -70.28
CA GLN A 27 70.28 -6.08 -69.08
C GLN A 27 70.16 -5.20 -67.82
N ALA A 28 71.01 -4.18 -67.70
CA ALA A 28 70.98 -3.21 -66.60
C ALA A 28 69.68 -2.40 -66.58
N ALA A 29 69.15 -2.03 -67.75
CA ALA A 29 67.86 -1.35 -67.87
C ALA A 29 66.69 -2.24 -67.42
N ILE A 30 66.70 -3.53 -67.79
CA ILE A 30 65.69 -4.52 -67.36
C ILE A 30 65.74 -4.69 -65.83
N GLU A 31 66.93 -4.86 -65.25
CA GLU A 31 67.08 -4.98 -63.79
C GLU A 31 66.61 -3.71 -63.07
N SER A 32 66.94 -2.52 -63.60
CA SER A 32 66.48 -1.24 -63.05
C SER A 32 64.95 -1.14 -63.08
N LEU A 33 64.32 -1.54 -64.19
CA LEU A 33 62.86 -1.58 -64.32
C LEU A 33 62.22 -2.60 -63.36
N GLN A 34 62.81 -3.78 -63.18
CA GLN A 34 62.34 -4.78 -62.21
C GLN A 34 62.44 -4.25 -60.78
N ARG A 35 63.57 -3.66 -60.39
CA ARG A 35 63.74 -3.01 -59.07
C ARG A 35 62.73 -1.88 -58.88
N LYS A 36 62.49 -1.06 -59.90
CA LYS A 36 61.49 0.03 -59.86
C LYS A 36 60.06 -0.51 -59.72
N ARG A 37 59.73 -1.62 -60.39
CA ARG A 37 58.44 -2.30 -60.27
C ARG A 37 58.22 -2.88 -58.87
N VAL A 38 59.22 -3.57 -58.32
CA VAL A 38 59.17 -4.14 -56.96
C VAL A 38 59.03 -3.05 -55.90
N ARG A 39 59.78 -1.95 -56.01
CA ARG A 39 59.65 -0.78 -55.11
C ARG A 39 58.25 -0.15 -55.20
N ARG A 40 57.70 0.00 -56.42
CA ARG A 40 56.33 0.50 -56.60
C ARG A 40 55.29 -0.43 -55.98
N SER A 41 55.40 -1.74 -56.15
CA SER A 41 54.46 -2.68 -55.55
C SER A 41 54.57 -2.72 -54.02
N ALA A 42 55.78 -2.60 -53.46
CA ALA A 42 55.99 -2.53 -52.02
C ALA A 42 55.39 -1.24 -51.44
N ALA A 43 55.65 -0.09 -52.08
CA ALA A 43 55.08 1.19 -51.66
C ALA A 43 53.54 1.18 -51.73
N LEU A 44 52.94 0.63 -52.78
CA LEU A 44 51.48 0.48 -52.88
C LEU A 44 50.90 -0.47 -51.83
N ALA A 45 51.63 -1.53 -51.45
CA ALA A 45 51.22 -2.45 -50.39
C ALA A 45 51.28 -1.81 -49.00
N GLU A 46 52.30 -1.01 -48.71
CA GLU A 46 52.40 -0.21 -47.48
C GLU A 46 51.29 0.84 -47.42
N GLN A 47 51.04 1.55 -48.51
CA GLN A 47 49.99 2.57 -48.57
C GLN A 47 48.60 1.98 -48.34
N ARG A 48 48.33 0.78 -48.88
CA ARG A 48 47.09 0.04 -48.60
C ARG A 48 46.98 -0.42 -47.16
N LYS A 49 48.08 -0.85 -46.53
CA LYS A 49 48.08 -1.23 -45.10
C LYS A 49 47.81 -0.03 -44.20
N GLN A 50 48.42 1.12 -44.50
CA GLN A 50 48.17 2.36 -43.76
C GLN A 50 46.72 2.82 -43.90
N GLN A 51 46.16 2.80 -45.12
CA GLN A 51 44.74 3.12 -45.35
C GLN A 51 43.80 2.18 -44.60
N GLN A 52 44.09 0.87 -44.61
CA GLN A 52 43.28 -0.10 -43.87
C GLN A 52 43.36 0.12 -42.35
N GLN A 53 44.53 0.45 -41.81
CA GLN A 53 44.70 0.77 -40.39
C GLN A 53 43.93 2.04 -40.02
N GLU A 54 44.06 3.11 -40.79
CA GLU A 54 43.32 4.35 -40.57
C GLU A 54 41.80 4.16 -40.69
N GLU A 55 41.34 3.33 -41.63
CA GLU A 55 39.91 2.97 -41.74
C GLU A 55 39.44 2.20 -40.51
N THR A 56 40.20 1.21 -40.03
CA THR A 56 39.82 0.46 -38.83
C THR A 56 39.79 1.33 -37.57
N GLU A 57 40.79 2.19 -37.37
CA GLU A 57 40.85 3.10 -36.22
C GLU A 57 39.69 4.11 -36.24
N ASN A 58 39.33 4.63 -37.41
CA ASN A 58 38.21 5.54 -37.57
C ASN A 58 36.86 4.85 -37.28
N VAL A 59 36.68 3.60 -37.71
CA VAL A 59 35.46 2.83 -37.43
C VAL A 59 35.35 2.52 -35.94
N GLU A 60 36.44 2.14 -35.28
CA GLU A 60 36.48 1.90 -33.83
C GLU A 60 36.19 3.18 -33.03
N ALA A 61 36.79 4.31 -33.42
CA ALA A 61 36.53 5.61 -32.80
C ALA A 61 35.07 6.06 -32.99
N ALA A 62 34.49 5.82 -34.18
CA ALA A 62 33.08 6.12 -34.44
C ALA A 62 32.15 5.25 -33.59
N ALA A 63 32.43 3.96 -33.46
CA ALA A 63 31.68 3.04 -32.62
C ALA A 63 31.76 3.42 -31.13
N ALA A 64 32.95 3.81 -30.64
CA ALA A 64 33.12 4.29 -29.28
C ALA A 64 32.31 5.55 -28.99
N ARG A 65 32.31 6.53 -29.92
CA ARG A 65 31.49 7.74 -29.81
C ARG A 65 30.00 7.42 -29.80
N GLN A 66 29.55 6.47 -30.61
CA GLN A 66 28.15 6.05 -30.62
C GLN A 66 27.72 5.39 -29.30
N ARG A 67 28.58 4.60 -28.67
CA ARG A 67 28.31 4.00 -27.35
C ARG A 67 28.15 5.07 -26.28
N VAL A 68 29.08 6.02 -26.21
CA VAL A 68 29.00 7.15 -25.26
C VAL A 68 27.74 7.98 -25.51
N LEU A 69 27.37 8.23 -26.77
CA LEU A 69 26.13 8.94 -27.09
C LEU A 69 24.88 8.16 -26.71
N ALA A 70 24.90 6.83 -26.76
CA ALA A 70 23.79 6.00 -26.30
C ALA A 70 23.68 6.05 -24.77
N GLU A 71 24.79 5.88 -24.05
CA GLU A 71 24.84 5.98 -22.58
C GLU A 71 24.34 7.35 -22.10
N LEU A 72 24.79 8.45 -22.72
CA LEU A 72 24.32 9.79 -22.37
C LEU A 72 22.82 10.01 -22.67
N ARG A 73 22.26 9.32 -23.67
CA ARG A 73 20.82 9.38 -23.94
C ARG A 73 20.05 8.62 -22.88
N ASP A 74 20.52 7.44 -22.49
CA ASP A 74 19.89 6.63 -21.44
C ASP A 74 19.94 7.36 -20.09
N GLU A 75 21.08 7.97 -19.74
CA GLU A 75 21.24 8.80 -18.54
C GLU A 75 20.31 10.02 -18.58
N LYS A 76 20.22 10.71 -19.72
CA LYS A 76 19.28 11.83 -19.89
C LYS A 76 17.83 11.39 -19.67
N GLU A 77 17.42 10.26 -20.24
CA GLU A 77 16.06 9.75 -20.06
C GLU A 77 15.79 9.35 -18.61
N ALA A 78 16.75 8.74 -17.94
CA ALA A 78 16.64 8.40 -16.52
C ALA A 78 16.46 9.67 -15.67
N LEU A 79 17.32 10.67 -15.87
CA LEU A 79 17.23 11.95 -15.16
C LEU A 79 15.90 12.68 -15.44
N GLN A 80 15.40 12.62 -16.67
CA GLN A 80 14.09 13.20 -16.99
C GLN A 80 12.96 12.52 -16.22
N ARG A 81 12.98 11.20 -16.08
CA ARG A 81 11.99 10.47 -15.28
C ARG A 81 12.11 10.82 -13.79
N ASP A 82 13.33 10.94 -13.29
CA ASP A 82 13.57 11.29 -11.89
C ASP A 82 13.11 12.72 -11.57
N ILE A 83 13.33 13.67 -12.48
CA ILE A 83 12.84 15.05 -12.35
C ILE A 83 11.31 15.06 -12.29
N ILE A 84 10.63 14.39 -13.22
CA ILE A 84 9.17 14.31 -13.23
C ILE A 84 8.65 13.70 -11.92
N ALA A 85 9.26 12.61 -11.46
CA ALA A 85 8.87 11.97 -10.22
C ALA A 85 9.08 12.87 -8.99
N ALA A 86 10.14 13.67 -8.98
CA ALA A 86 10.39 14.65 -7.92
C ALA A 86 9.36 15.79 -7.94
N GLU A 87 9.05 16.35 -9.10
CA GLU A 87 8.04 17.40 -9.28
C GLU A 87 6.65 16.90 -8.83
N GLU A 88 6.25 15.68 -9.22
CA GLU A 88 4.98 15.08 -8.77
C GLU A 88 4.92 14.87 -7.26
N LEU A 89 6.06 14.60 -6.60
CA LEU A 89 6.13 14.48 -5.15
C LEU A 89 6.02 15.85 -4.48
N GLU A 90 6.66 16.87 -5.03
CA GLU A 90 6.56 18.24 -4.53
C GLU A 90 5.12 18.77 -4.64
N GLU A 91 4.44 18.58 -5.78
CA GLU A 91 3.04 18.96 -5.95
C GLU A 91 2.14 18.31 -4.90
N LYS A 92 2.31 17.00 -4.66
CA LYS A 92 1.57 16.29 -3.61
C LYS A 92 1.87 16.85 -2.22
N LEU A 93 3.12 17.22 -1.93
CA LEU A 93 3.48 17.82 -0.64
C LEU A 93 2.85 19.21 -0.48
N GLU A 94 2.83 20.02 -1.53
CA GLU A 94 2.18 21.33 -1.52
C GLU A 94 0.67 21.23 -1.28
N GLU A 95 -0.01 20.32 -1.98
CA GLU A 95 -1.43 20.04 -1.77
C GLU A 95 -1.70 19.64 -0.31
N ASN A 96 -0.91 18.70 0.21
CA ASN A 96 -1.03 18.28 1.60
C ASN A 96 -0.81 19.42 2.58
N VAL A 97 0.13 20.34 2.33
CA VAL A 97 0.39 21.52 3.18
C VAL A 97 -0.79 22.50 3.14
N ARG A 98 -1.45 22.66 1.98
CA ARG A 98 -2.65 23.51 1.82
C ARG A 98 -3.85 22.95 2.58
N ASP A 99 -4.02 21.63 2.61
CA ASP A 99 -5.16 20.97 3.27
C ASP A 99 -4.96 20.76 4.78
N LEU A 100 -3.70 20.67 5.22
CA LEU A 100 -3.31 20.49 6.62
C LEU A 100 -3.98 21.44 7.63
N PRO A 101 -4.10 22.76 7.38
CA PRO A 101 -4.80 23.66 8.30
C PRO A 101 -6.30 23.34 8.42
N ALA A 102 -6.99 23.06 7.32
CA ALA A 102 -8.41 22.71 7.34
C ALA A 102 -8.65 21.42 8.12
N LEU A 103 -7.83 20.38 7.88
CA LEU A 103 -7.90 19.11 8.62
C LEU A 103 -7.60 19.29 10.12
N LYS A 104 -6.67 20.19 10.48
CA LYS A 104 -6.41 20.54 11.88
C LYS A 104 -7.62 21.18 12.53
N ASP A 105 -8.29 22.10 11.85
CA ASP A 105 -9.48 22.77 12.37
C ASP A 105 -10.66 21.79 12.53
N GLU A 106 -10.87 20.90 11.54
CA GLU A 106 -11.86 19.83 11.62
C GLU A 106 -11.60 18.89 12.79
N LEU A 107 -10.34 18.50 13.00
CA LEU A 107 -9.95 17.67 14.13
C LEU A 107 -10.23 18.35 15.48
N GLN A 108 -9.99 19.66 15.58
CA GLN A 108 -10.29 20.41 16.80
C GLN A 108 -11.79 20.50 17.06
N ARG A 109 -12.60 20.73 16.02
CA ARG A 109 -14.08 20.72 16.12
C ARG A 109 -14.59 19.35 16.57
N ALA A 110 -14.13 18.27 15.94
CA ALA A 110 -14.50 16.91 16.32
C ALA A 110 -14.10 16.58 17.77
N LYS A 111 -12.93 17.05 18.24
CA LYS A 111 -12.53 16.90 19.64
C LYS A 111 -13.45 17.66 20.59
N ALA A 112 -13.86 18.87 20.24
CA ALA A 112 -14.77 19.69 21.04
C ALA A 112 -16.17 19.04 21.12
N GLU A 113 -16.71 18.58 20.00
CA GLU A 113 -17.98 17.84 19.96
C GLU A 113 -17.91 16.57 20.80
N ARG A 114 -16.85 15.78 20.65
CA ARG A 114 -16.65 14.57 21.47
C ARG A 114 -16.60 14.89 22.96
N ALA A 115 -15.97 16.00 23.36
CA ALA A 115 -15.94 16.42 24.75
C ALA A 115 -17.34 16.79 25.27
N GLN A 116 -18.13 17.53 24.49
CA GLN A 116 -19.51 17.88 24.83
C GLN A 116 -20.42 16.64 24.95
N VAL A 117 -20.32 15.71 24.00
CA VAL A 117 -21.08 14.45 24.05
C VAL A 117 -20.70 13.66 25.30
N ARG A 118 -19.42 13.64 25.66
CA ARG A 118 -18.96 12.94 26.87
C ARG A 118 -19.53 13.55 28.15
N THR A 119 -19.57 14.87 28.27
CA THR A 119 -20.16 15.52 29.46
C THR A 119 -21.67 15.27 29.56
N GLN A 120 -22.39 15.29 28.44
CA GLN A 120 -23.82 14.94 28.39
C GLN A 120 -24.06 13.47 28.77
N LEU A 121 -23.21 12.57 28.31
CA LEU A 121 -23.30 11.15 28.64
C LEU A 121 -23.08 10.94 30.15
N ASP A 122 -22.07 11.60 30.73
CA ASP A 122 -21.78 11.50 32.15
C ASP A 122 -22.90 12.12 33.02
N SER A 123 -23.56 13.20 32.58
CA SER A 123 -24.73 13.74 33.28
C SER A 123 -25.92 12.79 33.22
N LEU A 124 -26.22 12.23 32.04
CA LEU A 124 -27.29 11.24 31.86
C LEU A 124 -27.06 9.97 32.69
N ARG A 125 -25.82 9.49 32.77
CA ARG A 125 -25.44 8.37 33.65
C ARG A 125 -25.74 8.68 35.11
N LEU A 126 -25.42 9.88 35.56
CA LEU A 126 -25.65 10.30 36.94
C LEU A 126 -27.15 10.43 37.24
N GLU A 127 -27.93 10.98 36.32
CA GLU A 127 -29.39 11.04 36.42
C GLU A 127 -30.04 9.65 36.45
N LEU A 128 -29.61 8.75 35.57
CA LEU A 128 -30.07 7.36 35.54
C LEU A 128 -29.75 6.65 36.87
N ALA A 129 -28.53 6.83 37.40
CA ALA A 129 -28.16 6.26 38.70
C ALA A 129 -28.99 6.83 39.86
N ARG A 130 -29.39 8.11 39.80
CA ARG A 130 -30.31 8.73 40.77
C ARG A 130 -31.72 8.16 40.63
N ARG A 131 -32.25 8.04 39.41
CA ARG A 131 -33.58 7.44 39.15
C ARG A 131 -33.63 5.99 39.62
N LYS A 132 -32.62 5.19 39.31
CA LYS A 132 -32.47 3.80 39.82
C LYS A 132 -32.50 3.75 41.35
N ARG A 133 -31.81 4.67 42.03
CA ARG A 133 -31.87 4.78 43.51
C ARG A 133 -33.25 5.17 44.02
N LYS A 134 -33.92 6.14 43.38
CA LYS A 134 -35.28 6.54 43.78
C LYS A 134 -36.29 5.41 43.58
N MET A 135 -36.18 4.68 42.46
CA MET A 135 -37.00 3.50 42.21
C MET A 135 -36.78 2.41 43.25
N ARG A 136 -35.52 2.05 43.56
CA ARG A 136 -35.21 1.16 44.68
C ARG A 136 -35.91 1.60 45.94
N HIS A 137 -35.69 2.84 46.35
CA HIS A 137 -36.27 3.36 47.58
C HIS A 137 -37.79 3.32 47.59
N MET A 138 -38.45 3.67 46.48
CA MET A 138 -39.90 3.55 46.37
C MET A 138 -40.36 2.11 46.55
N VAL A 139 -39.70 1.17 45.89
CA VAL A 139 -40.04 -0.25 45.96
C VAL A 139 -39.75 -0.81 47.36
N ASP A 140 -38.56 -0.57 47.91
CA ASP A 140 -38.10 -1.05 49.22
C ASP A 140 -38.90 -0.47 50.40
N VAL A 141 -39.45 0.75 50.27
CA VAL A 141 -40.29 1.35 51.31
C VAL A 141 -41.78 1.00 51.12
N GLN A 142 -42.27 0.97 49.88
CA GLN A 142 -43.69 0.75 49.60
C GLN A 142 -44.11 -0.73 49.70
N LEU A 143 -43.23 -1.70 49.41
CA LEU A 143 -43.55 -3.12 49.62
C LEU A 143 -43.80 -3.45 51.11
N PRO A 144 -42.91 -3.04 52.05
CA PRO A 144 -43.15 -3.27 53.48
C PRO A 144 -44.35 -2.47 54.02
N THR A 145 -44.49 -1.19 53.66
CA THR A 145 -45.60 -0.36 54.17
C THR A 145 -46.97 -0.74 53.59
N ALA A 146 -47.04 -1.40 52.43
CA ALA A 146 -48.28 -1.94 51.88
C ALA A 146 -48.81 -3.17 52.65
N ARG A 147 -48.02 -3.73 53.58
CA ARG A 147 -48.47 -4.77 54.53
C ARG A 147 -49.39 -4.20 55.61
N ASP A 148 -49.15 -2.96 56.00
CA ASP A 148 -49.83 -2.32 57.15
C ASP A 148 -51.08 -1.52 56.73
N THR A 149 -51.41 -1.49 55.43
CA THR A 149 -52.63 -0.88 54.92
C THR A 149 -53.77 -1.88 54.90
N ASN A 150 -54.96 -1.46 55.35
CA ASN A 150 -56.18 -2.28 55.29
C ASN A 150 -57.21 -1.56 54.39
N PRO A 151 -57.54 -2.10 53.19
CA PRO A 151 -57.12 -3.39 52.62
C PRO A 151 -55.66 -3.37 52.09
N PRO A 152 -55.00 -4.55 51.97
CA PRO A 152 -53.61 -4.65 51.53
C PRO A 152 -53.42 -4.14 50.11
N THR A 153 -52.73 -3.01 49.97
CA THR A 153 -52.52 -2.32 48.69
C THR A 153 -51.37 -2.89 47.86
N LEU A 154 -50.71 -3.96 48.32
CA LEU A 154 -49.53 -4.53 47.66
C LEU A 154 -49.86 -5.05 46.26
N ARG A 155 -49.40 -4.38 45.21
CA ARG A 155 -49.63 -4.82 43.83
C ARG A 155 -48.64 -5.90 43.42
N GLU A 156 -49.13 -6.93 42.73
CA GLU A 156 -48.34 -8.05 42.23
C GLU A 156 -47.29 -7.59 41.21
N GLU A 157 -47.61 -6.56 40.42
CA GLU A 157 -46.67 -5.92 39.50
C GLU A 157 -45.49 -5.28 40.22
N ALA A 158 -45.71 -4.71 41.42
CA ALA A 158 -44.65 -4.08 42.21
C ALA A 158 -43.68 -5.12 42.78
N VAL A 159 -44.19 -6.29 43.20
CA VAL A 159 -43.37 -7.42 43.66
C VAL A 159 -42.49 -7.94 42.52
N LEU A 160 -43.05 -8.11 41.32
CA LEU A 160 -42.30 -8.56 40.14
C LEU A 160 -41.19 -7.58 39.75
N LEU A 161 -41.47 -6.28 39.74
CA LEU A 161 -40.47 -5.26 39.45
C LEU A 161 -39.37 -5.20 40.53
N HIS A 162 -39.72 -5.44 41.80
CA HIS A 162 -38.74 -5.51 42.89
C HIS A 162 -37.75 -6.67 42.69
N LEU A 163 -38.27 -7.86 42.42
CA LEU A 163 -37.45 -9.05 42.23
C LEU A 163 -36.54 -8.90 41.01
N LEU A 164 -37.09 -8.43 39.88
CA LEU A 164 -36.26 -8.14 38.70
C LEU A 164 -35.17 -7.10 39.01
N TYR A 165 -35.49 -6.07 39.79
CA TYR A 165 -34.49 -5.09 40.19
C TYR A 165 -33.38 -5.68 41.08
N GLY A 166 -33.75 -6.55 42.03
CA GLY A 166 -32.81 -7.21 42.94
C GLY A 166 -31.80 -8.10 42.20
N HIS A 167 -32.20 -8.68 41.07
CA HIS A 167 -31.38 -9.55 40.23
C HIS A 167 -30.87 -8.84 38.96
N GLU A 168 -30.37 -7.62 39.12
CA GLU A 168 -29.72 -6.82 38.05
C GLU A 168 -30.58 -6.51 36.80
N GLY A 169 -31.89 -6.78 36.86
CA GLY A 169 -32.83 -6.58 35.77
C GLY A 169 -33.06 -7.82 34.93
N GLU A 170 -32.51 -8.99 35.28
CA GLU A 170 -32.65 -10.24 34.54
C GLU A 170 -33.03 -11.40 35.47
N MET A 171 -34.07 -12.16 35.11
CA MET A 171 -34.46 -13.35 35.88
C MET A 171 -35.17 -14.38 35.00
N GLY A 172 -35.01 -15.67 35.28
CA GLY A 172 -35.81 -16.70 34.61
C GLY A 172 -37.30 -16.59 34.93
N VAL A 173 -38.20 -16.83 33.96
CA VAL A 173 -39.65 -16.74 34.18
C VAL A 173 -40.12 -17.63 35.35
N ASN A 174 -39.53 -18.82 35.50
CA ASN A 174 -39.92 -19.78 36.53
C ASN A 174 -39.39 -19.38 37.92
N GLU A 175 -38.17 -18.84 37.99
CA GLU A 175 -37.57 -18.29 39.22
C GLU A 175 -38.39 -17.09 39.70
N LEU A 176 -38.70 -16.17 38.79
CA LEU A 176 -39.52 -14.99 39.07
C LEU A 176 -40.92 -15.36 39.60
N LYS A 177 -41.54 -16.41 39.05
CA LYS A 177 -42.83 -16.90 39.55
C LYS A 177 -42.72 -17.45 40.98
N GLN A 178 -41.69 -18.26 41.25
CA GLN A 178 -41.50 -18.90 42.55
C GLN A 178 -41.20 -17.85 43.64
N GLU A 179 -40.26 -16.94 43.38
CA GLU A 179 -39.89 -15.88 44.31
C GLU A 179 -41.07 -14.91 44.54
N ALA A 180 -41.80 -14.51 43.48
CA ALA A 180 -42.95 -13.63 43.63
C ALA A 180 -44.08 -14.27 44.45
N SER A 181 -44.34 -15.57 44.24
CA SER A 181 -45.34 -16.30 45.02
C SER A 181 -44.94 -16.44 46.49
N ALA A 182 -43.65 -16.58 46.81
CA ALA A 182 -43.15 -16.62 48.18
C ALA A 182 -43.35 -15.26 48.88
N VAL A 183 -42.95 -14.17 48.24
CA VAL A 183 -43.11 -12.81 48.78
C VAL A 183 -44.60 -12.49 48.98
N LEU A 184 -45.47 -12.78 48.01
CA LEU A 184 -46.92 -12.55 48.16
C LEU A 184 -47.54 -13.34 49.31
N GLN A 185 -47.04 -14.55 49.57
CA GLN A 185 -47.49 -15.39 50.69
C GLN A 185 -47.10 -14.79 52.05
N GLU A 186 -45.89 -14.27 52.18
CA GLU A 186 -45.42 -13.57 53.38
C GLU A 186 -46.27 -12.34 53.71
N HIS A 187 -46.83 -11.70 52.68
CA HIS A 187 -47.74 -10.55 52.78
C HIS A 187 -49.23 -10.92 52.88
N ALA A 188 -49.55 -12.20 53.14
CA ALA A 188 -50.92 -12.71 53.30
C ALA A 188 -51.85 -12.43 52.09
N LYS A 189 -51.29 -12.31 50.88
CA LYS A 189 -52.05 -12.15 49.63
C LYS A 189 -52.26 -13.49 48.91
N PRO A 190 -53.36 -13.62 48.14
CA PRO A 190 -53.58 -14.81 47.31
C PRO A 190 -52.45 -14.94 46.26
N ASN A 191 -51.73 -16.05 46.30
CA ASN A 191 -50.44 -16.25 45.64
C ASN A 191 -50.49 -17.26 44.46
N GLY A 192 -51.61 -17.32 43.75
CA GLY A 192 -51.78 -18.26 42.63
C GLY A 192 -50.87 -17.93 41.44
N ASN A 193 -50.25 -18.94 40.84
CA ASN A 193 -49.40 -18.81 39.64
C ASN A 193 -50.09 -18.01 38.52
N GLY A 194 -51.41 -18.14 38.37
CA GLY A 194 -52.20 -17.39 37.38
C GLY A 194 -52.24 -15.88 37.63
N VAL A 195 -52.18 -15.44 38.89
CA VAL A 195 -52.16 -14.02 39.27
C VAL A 195 -50.80 -13.40 38.92
N VAL A 196 -49.72 -14.09 39.29
CA VAL A 196 -48.34 -13.67 38.97
C VAL A 196 -48.11 -13.61 37.46
N ILE A 197 -48.60 -14.61 36.71
CA ILE A 197 -48.54 -14.61 35.24
C ILE A 197 -49.32 -13.44 34.65
N ARG A 198 -50.52 -13.15 35.15
CA ARG A 198 -51.33 -12.02 34.67
C ARG A 198 -50.64 -10.68 34.92
N ALA A 199 -50.06 -10.50 36.11
CA ALA A 199 -49.28 -9.32 36.46
C ALA A 199 -48.03 -9.17 35.56
N LEU A 200 -47.32 -10.28 35.30
CA LEU A 200 -46.17 -10.30 34.38
C LEU A 200 -46.58 -9.87 32.97
N TYR A 201 -47.67 -10.42 32.42
CA TYR A 201 -48.16 -10.01 31.11
C TYR A 201 -48.71 -8.59 31.09
N SER A 202 -49.23 -8.07 32.21
CA SER A 202 -49.60 -6.66 32.34
C SER A 202 -48.37 -5.75 32.26
N LEU A 203 -47.27 -6.11 32.93
CA LEU A 203 -46.00 -5.40 32.83
C LEU A 203 -45.42 -5.43 31.40
N VAL A 204 -45.54 -6.56 30.71
CA VAL A 204 -45.15 -6.69 29.30
C VAL A 204 -46.02 -5.81 28.40
N ALA A 205 -47.34 -5.81 28.59
CA ALA A 205 -48.26 -4.97 27.81
C ALA A 205 -48.00 -3.47 28.02
N ASN A 206 -47.57 -3.09 29.23
CA ASN A 206 -47.18 -1.72 29.56
C ASN A 206 -45.73 -1.36 29.15
N GLY A 207 -45.00 -2.28 28.52
CA GLY A 207 -43.63 -2.06 28.05
C GLY A 207 -42.58 -1.92 29.15
N LEU A 208 -42.90 -2.34 30.39
CA LEU A 208 -41.97 -2.26 31.54
C LEU A 208 -41.05 -3.47 31.63
N VAL A 209 -41.43 -4.58 31.00
CA VAL A 209 -40.72 -5.86 31.04
C VAL A 209 -40.74 -6.49 29.65
N GLN A 210 -39.63 -7.11 29.25
CA GLN A 210 -39.53 -7.94 28.05
C GLN A 210 -39.33 -9.40 28.45
N ILE A 211 -39.89 -10.31 27.66
CA ILE A 211 -39.64 -11.75 27.82
C ILE A 211 -38.94 -12.23 26.56
N ASP A 212 -37.67 -12.57 26.69
CA ASP A 212 -36.93 -13.24 25.64
C ASP A 212 -37.14 -14.76 25.75
N ARG A 213 -37.57 -15.38 24.66
CA ARG A 213 -37.86 -16.83 24.58
C ARG A 213 -36.69 -17.63 24.02
N SER A 214 -35.56 -16.99 23.75
CA SER A 214 -34.34 -17.64 23.26
C SER A 214 -33.77 -18.67 24.24
N TYR A 215 -33.96 -18.46 25.54
CA TYR A 215 -33.58 -19.39 26.61
C TYR A 215 -34.74 -20.31 27.01
N GLY A 216 -34.45 -21.58 27.32
CA GLY A 216 -35.48 -22.61 27.56
C GLY A 216 -36.51 -22.30 28.66
N ASN A 217 -36.15 -21.46 29.65
CA ASN A 217 -37.06 -21.00 30.71
C ASN A 217 -37.67 -19.62 30.46
N GLY A 218 -37.35 -18.96 29.34
CA GLY A 218 -37.65 -17.57 29.08
C GLY A 218 -36.88 -16.64 30.03
N LEU A 219 -36.11 -15.69 29.48
CA LEU A 219 -35.46 -14.66 30.26
C LEU A 219 -36.39 -13.46 30.36
N VAL A 220 -36.75 -13.08 31.58
CA VAL A 220 -37.50 -11.86 31.85
C VAL A 220 -36.51 -10.75 32.13
N THR A 221 -36.60 -9.66 31.36
CA THR A 221 -35.74 -8.50 31.54
C THR A 221 -36.56 -7.27 31.86
N SER A 222 -36.15 -6.49 32.86
CA SER A 222 -36.78 -5.20 33.14
C SER A 222 -36.29 -4.19 32.11
N LEU A 223 -37.23 -3.54 31.40
CA LEU A 223 -36.94 -2.59 30.33
C LEU A 223 -36.68 -1.16 30.82
N LEU A 224 -36.33 -0.96 32.08
CA LEU A 224 -36.23 0.40 32.64
C LEU A 224 -35.14 1.24 31.94
N VAL A 225 -35.58 1.98 30.93
CA VAL A 225 -34.87 3.05 30.20
C VAL A 225 -34.48 4.17 31.16
#